data_AF-A0A0P9PDS8-F1
#
_entry.id   AF-A0A0P9PDS8-F1
#
_cell.length_a   1.000
_cell.length_b   1.000
_cell.length_c   1.000
_cell.angle_alpha   90.00
_cell.angle_beta   90.00
_cell.angle_gamma   90.00
#
_symmetry.space_group_name_H-M   'P 1'
#
loop_
_entity.id
_entity.type
_entity.pdbx_description
1 polymer ?
#
loop_
_entity_poly.entity_id
_entity_poly.type
_entity_poly.pdbx_seq_one_letter_code
_entity_poly.pdbx_strand_id
1 'polypeptide(L)' 'SGKMRKNYIRILTGDKVRVELTPYDLSKGRITYRAR' A
#
# COMPACT_ATOMS: atom_id res chain seq x y z
N SER A 1 -3.09 -6.53 -2.65
CA SER A 1 -1.67 -6.21 -2.90
C SER A 1 -1.06 -7.02 -4.06
N GLY A 2 -1.75 -8.00 -4.66
CA GLY A 2 -1.18 -8.80 -5.77
C GLY A 2 -0.73 -7.96 -6.98
N LYS A 3 -1.42 -6.86 -7.28
CA LYS A 3 -1.08 -5.94 -8.38
C LYS A 3 0.27 -5.23 -8.16
N MET A 4 0.60 -4.81 -6.94
CA MET A 4 1.91 -4.18 -6.65
C MET A 4 3.07 -5.17 -6.75
N ARG A 5 2.86 -6.42 -6.28
CA ARG A 5 3.84 -7.51 -6.41
C ARG A 5 4.06 -7.91 -7.87
N LYS A 6 2.99 -8.00 -8.67
CA LYS A 6 3.08 -8.27 -10.13
C LYS A 6 3.81 -7.16 -10.89
N ASN A 7 3.65 -5.92 -10.45
CA ASN A 7 4.30 -4.75 -11.08
C ASN A 7 5.67 -4.42 -10.47
N TYR A 8 6.23 -5.30 -9.62
CA TYR A 8 7.55 -5.12 -8.97
C TYR A 8 7.74 -3.77 -8.26
N ILE A 9 6.67 -3.19 -7.73
CA ILE A 9 6.73 -1.90 -7.04
C ILE A 9 7.37 -2.11 -5.66
N ARG A 10 8.63 -1.69 -5.50
CA ARG A 10 9.34 -1.67 -4.21
C ARG A 10 8.91 -0.46 -3.39
N ILE A 11 8.67 -0.69 -2.10
CA ILE A 11 8.34 0.34 -1.12
C ILE A 11 9.64 0.73 -0.42
N LEU A 12 10.04 2.00 -0.55
CA LEU A 12 11.16 2.58 0.19
C LEU A 12 10.63 3.53 1.26
N THR A 13 11.40 3.68 2.33
CA THR A 13 11.10 4.63 3.40
C THR A 13 11.13 6.05 2.83
N GLY A 14 10.00 6.76 2.88
CA GLY A 14 9.83 8.11 2.30
C GLY A 14 8.79 8.19 1.17
N ASP A 15 8.30 7.05 0.68
CA ASP A 15 7.29 7.03 -0.38
C ASP A 15 5.88 7.36 0.12
N LYS A 16 5.18 8.25 -0.59
CA LYS A 16 3.75 8.50 -0.37
C LYS A 16 2.93 7.35 -0.95
N VAL A 17 2.30 6.61 -0.05
CA VAL A 17 1.45 5.46 -0.39
C VAL A 17 0.01 5.67 0.05
N ARG A 18 -0.93 5.26 -0.79
CA ARG A 18 -2.35 5.16 -0.46
C ARG A 18 -2.63 3.81 0.19
N VAL A 19 -3.23 3.88 1.37
CA VAL A 19 -3.56 2.73 2.21
C VAL A 19 -5.07 2.62 2.29
N GLU A 20 -5.61 1.46 1.99
CA GLU A 20 -6.99 1.10 2.32
C GLU A 20 -7.01 0.44 3.70
N LEU A 21 -7.76 1.02 4.62
CA LEU A 21 -7.96 0.50 5.97
C LEU A 21 -9.16 -0.46 5.97
N THR A 22 -9.07 -1.52 6.76
CA THR A 22 -10.21 -2.38 7.01
C THR A 22 -11.05 -1.72 8.12
N PRO A 23 -12.40 -1.63 7.99
CA PRO A 23 -13.24 -0.91 8.95
C PRO A 23 -13.19 -1.47 10.38
N TYR A 24 -12.69 -2.70 10.54
CA TYR A 24 -12.60 -3.39 11.82
C TYR A 24 -11.27 -3.15 12.55
N ASP A 25 -10.23 -2.68 11.85
CA ASP A 25 -8.89 -2.61 12.42
C ASP A 25 -8.07 -1.50 11.77
N LEU A 26 -7.99 -0.35 12.44
CA LEU A 26 -7.26 0.84 11.97
C LEU A 26 -5.74 0.66 12.04
N SER A 27 -5.28 -0.38 12.74
CA SER A 27 -3.87 -0.71 12.91
C SER A 27 -3.27 -1.44 11.72
N LYS A 28 -4.10 -2.04 10.85
CA LYS A 28 -3.67 -2.83 9.69
C LYS A 28 -4.28 -2.27 8.41
N GLY A 29 -3.41 -1.75 7.55
CA GLY A 29 -3.79 -1.20 6.27
C GLY A 29 -3.19 -1.96 5.09
N ARG A 30 -3.94 -2.05 3.99
CA ARG A 30 -3.47 -2.61 2.73
C ARG A 30 -3.02 -1.50 1.81
N ILE A 31 -1.75 -1.49 1.44
CA ILE A 31 -1.22 -0.55 0.45
C ILE A 31 -1.72 -0.97 -0.94
N THR A 32 -2.42 -0.08 -1.62
CA THR A 32 -3.00 -0.32 -2.96
C THR A 32 -2.32 0.47 -4.05
N TYR A 33 -1.83 1.67 -3.75
CA TYR A 33 -1.27 2.56 -4.76
C TYR A 33 -0.13 3.41 -4.21
N ARG A 34 0.88 3.67 -5.04
CA ARG A 34 1.93 4.66 -4.78
C ARG A 34 1.68 5.83 -5.72
N ALA A 35 1.42 7.01 -5.15
CA ALA A 35 1.33 8.23 -5.93
C ALA A 35 2.76 8.69 -6.21
N ARG A 36 3.10 8.80 -7.49
CA ARG A 36 4.36 9.41 -7.91
C ARG A 36 4.21 10.92 -7.91
#